data_AF-A0A439D464-F1
#
_entry.id   AF-A0A439D464-F1
#
_cell.length_a   1.000
_cell.length_b   1.000
_cell.length_c   1.000
_cell.angle_alpha   90.00
_cell.angle_beta   90.00
_cell.angle_gamma   90.00
#
_symmetry.space_group_name_H-M   'P 1'
#
loop_
_entity.id
_entity.type
_entity.pdbx_description
1 polymer ?
#
loop_
_entity_poly.entity_id
_entity_poly.type
_entity_poly.pdbx_seq_one_letter_code
_entity_poly.pdbx_strand_id
1 'polypeptide(L)'
;MHITVSSLVAGILAAATAAGVSAIPTKGRSQVRRNIELGPRPEYLVNDMDEGWLKDRLSSCLDEEAVTTPFSIGHRGGACLQFPEETLESHTAGIRMGAGIAE
;
A
#
# COMPACT_ATOMS: atom_id res chain seq x y z
N MET A 1 9.90 42.79 28.73
CA MET A 1 9.34 43.52 29.89
C MET A 1 7.89 43.12 30.07
N HIS A 2 7.62 42.39 31.16
CA HIS A 2 6.41 42.33 32.02
C HIS A 2 5.03 42.35 31.31
N ILE A 3 4.30 41.24 31.19
CA ILE A 3 3.47 40.53 32.20
C ILE A 3 2.72 41.50 33.15
N THR A 4 1.38 41.47 33.10
CA THR A 4 0.47 41.30 34.26
C THR A 4 -1.00 41.22 33.77
N VAL A 5 -1.78 40.15 33.97
CA VAL A 5 -2.40 39.54 35.19
C VAL A 5 -3.87 39.96 35.34
N SER A 6 -4.77 38.97 35.40
CA SER A 6 -5.93 38.84 36.31
C SER A 6 -7.06 38.08 35.61
N SER A 7 -7.91 37.26 36.24
CA SER A 7 -8.02 36.56 37.52
C SER A 7 -9.39 35.86 37.47
N LEU A 8 -9.51 34.65 38.05
CA LEU A 8 -10.76 33.91 38.36
C LEU A 8 -11.61 33.50 37.14
N VAL A 9 -12.24 32.32 37.08
CA VAL A 9 -13.36 31.89 37.90
C VAL A 9 -13.56 30.37 37.77
N ALA A 10 -13.88 29.77 38.91
CA ALA A 10 -14.70 28.58 39.19
C ALA A 10 -14.93 27.50 38.11
N GLY A 11 -14.47 26.29 38.46
CA GLY A 11 -15.33 25.11 38.67
C GLY A 11 -16.36 24.73 37.60
N ILE A 12 -16.17 23.56 37.02
CA ILE A 12 -17.21 22.54 36.84
C ILE A 12 -16.53 21.17 36.96
N LEU A 13 -16.99 20.38 37.92
CA LEU A 13 -16.68 18.96 38.05
C LEU A 13 -17.42 18.24 36.90
N ALA A 14 -16.73 18.01 35.77
CA ALA A 14 -17.30 17.24 34.68
C ALA A 14 -17.32 15.76 35.09
N ALA A 15 -18.53 15.24 35.35
CA ALA A 15 -18.78 13.84 35.62
C ALA A 15 -18.20 12.99 34.48
N ALA A 16 -17.27 12.10 34.81
CA ALA A 16 -16.74 11.10 33.89
C ALA A 16 -17.86 10.09 33.58
N THR A 17 -18.62 10.33 32.51
CA THR A 17 -19.36 9.27 31.84
C THR A 17 -18.33 8.45 31.06
N ALA A 18 -17.92 7.33 31.64
CA ALA A 18 -17.22 6.27 30.91
C ALA A 18 -18.19 5.68 29.88
N ALA A 19 -18.42 6.41 28.78
CA ALA A 19 -18.98 5.84 27.58
C ALA A 19 -17.93 4.85 27.07
N GLY A 20 -18.25 3.56 27.16
CA GLY A 20 -17.37 2.48 26.72
C GLY A 20 -16.88 2.75 25.32
N VAL A 21 -15.57 2.94 25.18
CA VAL A 21 -14.90 2.88 23.89
C VAL A 21 -15.05 1.45 23.42
N SER A 22 -16.06 1.21 22.60
CA SER A 22 -16.15 0.01 21.78
C SER A 22 -14.91 0.03 20.89
N ALA A 23 -13.88 -0.72 21.30
CA ALA A 23 -12.70 -0.99 20.51
C ALA A 23 -13.11 -1.94 19.37
N ILE A 24 -13.90 -1.43 18.42
CA ILE A 24 -14.06 -2.07 17.14
C ILE A 24 -12.68 -2.01 16.50
N PRO A 25 -12.03 -3.15 16.21
CA PRO A 25 -10.79 -3.13 15.45
C PRO A 25 -11.13 -2.56 14.08
N THR A 26 -10.79 -1.30 13.85
CA THR A 26 -10.84 -0.74 12.51
C THR A 26 -9.77 -1.48 11.73
N LYS A 27 -10.21 -2.40 10.87
CA LYS A 27 -9.34 -3.10 9.92
C LYS A 27 -8.60 -2.00 9.17
N GLY A 28 -7.31 -1.84 9.46
CA GLY A 28 -6.50 -0.74 8.92
C GLY A 28 -6.70 -0.68 7.42
N ARG A 29 -7.27 0.42 6.92
CA ARG A 29 -7.48 0.61 5.49
C ARG A 29 -6.09 0.66 4.88
N SER A 30 -5.69 -0.41 4.19
CA SER A 30 -4.48 -0.42 3.37
C SER A 30 -4.56 0.81 2.47
N GLN A 31 -3.61 1.73 2.67
CA GLN A 31 -3.52 2.93 1.85
C GLN A 31 -3.28 2.45 0.43
N VAL A 32 -4.30 2.57 -0.43
CA VAL A 32 -4.17 2.25 -1.85
C VAL A 32 -3.02 3.09 -2.37
N ARG A 33 -1.88 2.47 -2.67
CA ARG A 33 -0.77 3.17 -3.31
C ARG A 33 -1.23 3.50 -4.71
N ARG A 34 -1.44 4.80 -4.96
CA ARG A 34 -2.08 5.31 -6.19
C ARG A 34 -1.20 5.26 -7.44
N ASN A 35 0.02 4.74 -7.36
CA ASN A 35 0.93 4.66 -8.49
C ASN A 35 1.69 3.34 -8.40
N ILE A 36 1.10 2.29 -9.00
CA ILE A 36 1.74 1.00 -9.16
C ILE A 36 2.53 1.05 -10.45
N GLU A 37 3.81 0.68 -10.37
CA GLU A 37 4.70 0.64 -11.52
C GLU A 37 5.21 -0.79 -11.67
N LEU A 38 4.68 -1.54 -12.63
CA LEU A 38 5.05 -2.96 -12.84
C LEU A 38 6.45 -3.13 -13.43
N GLY A 39 7.09 -2.03 -13.85
CA GLY A 39 8.35 -2.04 -14.58
C GLY A 39 8.18 -2.58 -16.01
N PRO A 40 9.30 -2.69 -16.76
CA PRO A 40 9.26 -3.00 -18.19
C PRO A 40 9.05 -4.48 -18.52
N ARG A 41 9.24 -5.38 -17.56
CA ARG A 41 9.30 -6.83 -17.82
C ARG A 41 7.98 -7.42 -18.36
N PRO A 42 6.78 -7.08 -17.83
CA PRO A 42 5.54 -7.65 -18.36
C PRO A 42 5.32 -7.34 -19.84
N GLU A 43 5.49 -6.08 -20.24
CA GLU A 43 5.37 -5.66 -21.64
C GLU A 43 6.42 -6.33 -22.53
N TYR A 44 7.68 -6.37 -22.09
CA TYR A 44 8.75 -7.06 -22.81
C TYR A 44 8.39 -8.53 -23.08
N LEU A 45 7.88 -9.24 -22.07
CA LEU A 45 7.54 -10.66 -22.20
C LEU A 45 6.36 -10.88 -23.16
N VAL A 46 5.34 -10.03 -23.14
CA VAL A 46 4.19 -10.13 -24.05
C VAL A 46 4.63 -9.88 -25.50
N ASN A 47 5.49 -8.89 -25.72
CA ASN A 47 6.00 -8.55 -27.05
C ASN A 47 6.88 -9.67 -27.64
N ASP A 48 7.62 -10.40 -26.80
CA ASP A 48 8.50 -11.52 -27.18
C ASP A 48 7.74 -12.86 -27.41
N MET A 49 6.41 -12.88 -27.30
CA MET A 49 5.60 -14.06 -27.57
C MET A 49 5.40 -14.32 -29.07
N ASP A 50 5.26 -15.59 -29.44
CA ASP A 50 4.75 -15.99 -30.75
C ASP A 50 3.32 -15.46 -30.98
N GLU A 51 3.00 -15.19 -32.24
CA GLU A 51 1.67 -14.71 -32.64
C GLU A 51 0.56 -15.73 -32.30
N GLY A 52 -0.54 -15.24 -31.72
CA GLY A 52 -1.70 -16.07 -31.39
C GLY A 52 -2.62 -15.43 -30.36
N TRP A 53 -3.75 -16.11 -30.11
CA TRP A 53 -4.84 -15.59 -29.25
C TRP A 53 -4.39 -15.17 -27.84
N LEU A 54 -3.35 -15.83 -27.29
CA LEU A 54 -2.84 -15.51 -25.97
C LEU A 54 -2.06 -14.19 -25.96
N LYS A 55 -1.24 -13.94 -26.99
CA LYS A 55 -0.51 -12.67 -27.16
C LYS A 55 -1.51 -11.52 -27.29
N ASP A 56 -2.55 -11.70 -28.13
CA ASP A 56 -3.61 -10.70 -28.29
C ASP A 56 -4.31 -10.40 -26.95
N ARG A 57 -4.64 -11.46 -26.20
CA ARG A 57 -5.32 -11.32 -24.91
C ARG A 57 -4.45 -10.60 -23.89
N LEU A 58 -3.18 -10.96 -23.74
CA LEU A 58 -2.28 -10.34 -22.78
C LEU A 58 -1.92 -8.90 -23.17
N SER A 59 -1.75 -8.63 -24.47
CA SER A 59 -1.53 -7.28 -24.99
C SER A 59 -2.69 -6.35 -24.65
N SER A 60 -3.93 -6.86 -24.68
CA SER A 60 -5.12 -6.08 -24.27
C SER A 60 -5.11 -5.63 -22.81
N CYS A 61 -4.27 -6.24 -21.96
CA CYS A 61 -4.16 -5.92 -20.55
C CYS A 61 -3.01 -4.95 -20.21
N LEU A 62 -2.14 -4.60 -21.17
CA LEU A 62 -0.94 -3.79 -20.89
C LEU A 62 -1.26 -2.34 -20.47
N ASP A 63 -2.36 -1.78 -20.97
CA ASP A 63 -2.82 -0.43 -20.64
C ASP A 63 -3.83 -0.39 -19.48
N GLU A 64 -4.11 -1.54 -18.85
CA GLU A 64 -5.01 -1.60 -17.70
C GLU A 64 -4.33 -1.06 -16.44
N GLU A 65 -5.06 -0.27 -15.65
CA GLU A 65 -4.56 0.22 -14.35
C GLU A 65 -4.38 -0.95 -13.38
N ALA A 66 -3.12 -1.21 -13.01
CA ALA A 66 -2.81 -2.20 -11.99
C ALA A 66 -3.34 -1.75 -10.61
N VAL A 67 -3.86 -2.70 -9.83
CA VAL A 67 -4.36 -2.45 -8.47
C VAL A 67 -3.75 -3.43 -7.47
N THR A 68 -3.38 -2.93 -6.30
CA THR A 68 -2.89 -3.78 -5.21
C THR A 68 -4.04 -4.54 -4.59
N THR A 69 -3.90 -5.86 -4.48
CA THR A 69 -4.85 -6.72 -3.75
C THR A 69 -4.08 -7.60 -2.77
N PRO A 70 -4.70 -8.06 -1.67
CA PRO A 70 -4.08 -9.03 -0.75
C PRO A 70 -3.74 -10.37 -1.39
N PHE A 71 -4.24 -10.65 -2.60
CA PHE A 71 -3.90 -11.84 -3.37
C PHE A 71 -2.52 -11.73 -4.05
N SER A 72 -2.01 -10.51 -4.25
CA SER A 72 -0.68 -10.26 -4.80
C SER A 72 0.36 -10.45 -3.68
N ILE A 73 1.11 -11.54 -3.72
CA ILE A 73 2.11 -11.91 -2.71
C ILE A 73 3.50 -11.81 -3.33
N GLY A 74 4.32 -10.90 -2.80
CA GLY A 74 5.72 -10.77 -3.18
C GLY A 74 6.58 -11.79 -2.44
N HIS A 75 6.75 -12.99 -3.00
CA HIS A 75 7.62 -14.03 -2.46
C HIS A 75 9.07 -13.52 -2.39
N ARG A 76 9.68 -13.57 -1.20
CA ARG A 76 11.04 -13.08 -0.89
C ARG A 76 11.25 -11.60 -1.24
N GLY A 77 10.19 -10.82 -1.07
CA GLY A 77 10.12 -9.40 -1.43
C GLY A 77 9.43 -9.07 -2.74
N GLY A 78 9.26 -10.01 -3.67
CA GLY A 78 8.46 -9.80 -4.88
C GLY A 78 9.14 -8.99 -6.00
N ALA A 79 10.39 -8.57 -5.84
CA ALA A 79 11.20 -7.94 -6.89
C ALA A 79 12.51 -8.68 -7.19
N CYS A 80 12.51 -10.00 -6.92
CA CYS A 80 13.70 -10.85 -6.93
C CYS A 80 14.39 -10.98 -8.29
N LEU A 81 13.71 -10.59 -9.37
CA LEU A 81 14.31 -10.55 -10.72
C LEU A 81 15.20 -9.31 -10.93
N GLN A 82 15.11 -8.31 -10.05
CA GLN A 82 15.87 -7.07 -10.14
C GLN A 82 16.75 -6.79 -8.92
N PHE A 83 16.34 -7.28 -7.74
CA PHE A 83 17.05 -7.13 -6.48
C PHE A 83 17.29 -8.49 -5.83
N PRO A 84 18.34 -8.66 -5.00
CA PRO A 84 18.53 -9.91 -4.27
C PRO A 84 17.32 -10.25 -3.41
N GLU A 85 16.93 -11.52 -3.39
CA GLU A 85 15.83 -12.02 -2.55
C GLU A 85 16.06 -11.72 -1.05
N GLU A 86 14.97 -11.61 -0.28
CA GLU A 86 15.02 -11.39 1.18
C GLU A 86 15.76 -10.10 1.61
N THR A 87 15.81 -9.10 0.72
CA THR A 87 16.40 -7.78 1.02
C THR A 87 15.35 -6.69 1.15
N LEU A 88 15.69 -5.64 1.90
CA LEU A 88 14.83 -4.46 2.04
C LEU A 88 14.53 -3.83 0.68
N GLU A 89 15.50 -3.83 -0.23
CA GLU A 89 15.39 -3.33 -1.58
C GLU A 89 14.36 -4.12 -2.38
N SER A 90 14.42 -5.47 -2.33
CA SER A 90 13.44 -6.34 -2.98
C SER A 90 12.02 -6.09 -2.46
N HIS A 91 11.83 -6.08 -1.12
CA HIS A 91 10.52 -5.86 -0.50
C HIS A 91 9.96 -4.48 -0.87
N THR A 92 10.80 -3.44 -0.83
CA THR A 92 10.39 -2.08 -1.16
C THR A 92 9.97 -1.96 -2.62
N ALA A 93 10.72 -2.56 -3.53
CA ALA A 93 10.39 -2.57 -4.95
C ALA A 93 9.14 -3.41 -5.23
N GLY A 94 8.97 -4.59 -4.63
CA GLY A 94 7.78 -5.42 -4.80
C GLY A 94 6.50 -4.71 -4.36
N ILE A 95 6.54 -3.99 -3.25
CA ILE A 95 5.40 -3.16 -2.79
C ILE A 95 5.09 -2.04 -3.81
N ARG A 96 6.11 -1.43 -4.44
CA ARG A 96 5.90 -0.42 -5.51
C ARG A 96 5.34 -1.03 -6.79
N MET A 97 5.70 -2.27 -7.09
CA MET A 97 5.16 -3.05 -8.20
C MET A 97 3.78 -3.67 -7.89
N GLY A 98 3.19 -3.39 -6.73
CA GLY A 98 1.81 -3.76 -6.42
C GLY A 98 1.64 -5.05 -5.61
N ALA A 99 2.68 -5.56 -4.96
CA ALA A 99 2.54 -6.60 -3.94
C ALA A 99 1.64 -6.11 -2.79
N GLY A 100 0.58 -6.85 -2.49
CA GLY A 100 -0.34 -6.57 -1.37
C GLY A 100 0.09 -7.22 -0.06
N ILE A 101 0.87 -8.28 -0.13
CA ILE A 101 1.56 -8.90 1.00
C ILE A 101 3.02 -9.09 0.58
N ALA A 102 3.95 -8.70 1.45
CA ALA A 102 5.35 -9.09 1.32
C ALA A 102 5.58 -10.31 2.20
N GLU A 103 6.15 -11.35 1.61
CA GLU A 103 6.73 -12.48 2.33
C GLU A 103 8.22 -12.21 2.55
#